data_AF-A0A1I2TW94-F1
#
_entry.id   AF-A0A1I2TW94-F1
#
_cell.length_a   1.000
_cell.length_b   1.000
_cell.length_c   1.000
_cell.angle_alpha   90.00
_cell.angle_beta   90.00
_cell.angle_gamma   90.00
#
_symmetry.space_group_name_H-M   'P 1'
#
loop_
_entity.id
_entity.type
_entity.pdbx_description
1 polymer ?
#
loop_
_entity_poly.entity_id
_entity_poly.type
_entity_poly.pdbx_seq_one_letter_code
_entity_poly.pdbx_strand_id
1 'polypeptide(L)'
;TPKDTTSISRASKGGWFFRPLMNGLCLECLGNGTRRVISPPTLSHLTSRTQFISTESYTNGSFSVRSRLRFNRLQILFVRSINKLFLERVIPMFKTKLIIGAVTLAASAAAITLLLQNNSFSRSVSSVECPAEGDRFCTFTELSEVYEEGEDWEITKRESSDSRVLVSAIHGGGIEQVTSQLADVVAGEEYSFYTFKGKLTSGNFNNLHISSVNFDEPQALTMAKEASIHISIHGAEGEKKKTLVGGLNENLRSLISEHLEASGFYVKEAPEHLDGDHPKNIVNETKTGQGVQLELTRAQRKAFFENGKISYSSRNDVSNQTEAFKEYTEAIRAALKEYKEKNL
;
A
#
# COMPACT_ATOMS: atom_id res chain seq x y z
N THR A 1 35.53 -58.69 -9.43
CA THR A 1 34.80 -59.03 -10.67
C THR A 1 33.48 -58.27 -10.69
N PRO A 2 33.38 -57.23 -11.54
CA PRO A 2 32.29 -56.26 -11.56
C PRO A 2 31.21 -56.63 -12.58
N LYS A 3 30.04 -55.97 -12.50
CA LYS A 3 29.27 -55.43 -13.64
C LYS A 3 28.39 -54.28 -13.10
N ASP A 4 28.92 -53.06 -13.12
CA ASP A 4 28.49 -51.99 -14.02
C ASP A 4 27.60 -52.41 -15.21
N THR A 5 26.51 -51.67 -15.41
CA THR A 5 26.31 -50.89 -16.65
C THR A 5 25.30 -49.76 -16.42
N THR A 6 25.79 -48.54 -16.56
CA THR A 6 25.10 -47.30 -16.92
C THR A 6 24.48 -47.39 -18.32
N SER A 7 23.33 -46.77 -18.53
CA SER A 7 23.04 -46.09 -19.80
C SER A 7 21.97 -45.00 -19.64
N ILE A 8 22.40 -43.76 -19.86
CA ILE A 8 21.58 -42.58 -20.14
C ILE A 8 21.37 -42.52 -21.66
N SER A 9 20.16 -42.24 -22.15
CA SER A 9 19.98 -41.53 -23.43
C SER A 9 18.63 -40.80 -23.55
N ARG A 10 18.73 -39.46 -23.55
CA ARG A 10 17.99 -38.43 -24.29
C ARG A 10 16.55 -38.67 -24.79
N ALA A 11 15.67 -37.81 -24.23
CA ALA A 11 14.68 -36.93 -24.85
C ALA A 11 14.27 -37.13 -26.34
N SER A 12 12.95 -37.24 -26.55
CA SER A 12 12.27 -36.70 -27.74
C SER A 12 10.91 -36.10 -27.37
N LYS A 13 10.68 -34.93 -27.96
CA LYS A 13 9.54 -34.00 -27.87
C LYS A 13 8.18 -34.63 -28.18
N GLY A 14 7.14 -34.13 -27.51
CA GLY A 14 5.73 -34.21 -27.88
C GLY A 14 4.91 -33.57 -26.75
N GLY A 15 4.42 -32.34 -26.88
CA GLY A 15 3.29 -31.99 -27.74
C GLY A 15 2.02 -31.98 -26.87
N TRP A 16 1.87 -30.94 -26.03
CA TRP A 16 0.68 -30.77 -25.20
C TRP A 16 -0.48 -30.31 -26.08
N PHE A 17 -1.37 -31.24 -26.41
CA PHE A 17 -2.66 -30.93 -27.03
C PHE A 17 -3.62 -30.36 -25.97
N PHE A 18 -4.03 -29.11 -26.18
CA PHE A 18 -5.26 -28.56 -25.61
C PHE A 18 -6.46 -29.37 -26.13
N ARG A 19 -7.28 -29.88 -25.21
CA ARG A 19 -8.68 -30.23 -25.48
C ARG A 19 -9.57 -29.58 -24.41
N PRO A 20 -10.58 -28.78 -24.82
CA PRO A 20 -11.57 -28.27 -23.91
C PRO A 20 -12.63 -29.34 -23.64
N LEU A 21 -12.88 -29.65 -22.37
CA LEU A 21 -14.06 -30.41 -21.95
C LEU A 21 -15.12 -29.41 -21.51
N MET A 22 -15.99 -29.09 -22.46
CA MET A 22 -17.33 -28.55 -22.22
C MET A 22 -18.32 -29.72 -22.17
N ASN A 23 -19.35 -29.52 -21.35
CA ASN A 23 -20.63 -30.24 -21.23
C ASN A 23 -20.69 -31.45 -20.29
N GLY A 24 -21.56 -31.30 -19.29
CA GLY A 24 -22.08 -32.34 -18.42
C GLY A 24 -23.24 -31.81 -17.60
N LEU A 25 -24.37 -31.57 -18.27
CA LEU A 25 -25.69 -31.43 -17.65
C LEU A 25 -25.94 -32.62 -16.72
N CYS A 26 -26.34 -32.36 -15.47
CA CYS A 26 -27.00 -33.36 -14.65
C CYS A 26 -28.41 -32.86 -14.35
N LEU A 27 -29.37 -33.52 -15.00
CA LEU A 27 -30.80 -33.46 -14.77
C LEU A 27 -31.15 -34.47 -13.65
N GLU A 28 -32.28 -34.24 -12.99
CA GLU A 28 -32.98 -35.14 -12.05
C GLU A 28 -32.60 -35.09 -10.56
N CYS A 29 -33.44 -34.38 -9.80
CA CYS A 29 -34.16 -34.96 -8.66
C CYS A 29 -35.55 -34.28 -8.56
N LEU A 30 -36.58 -34.99 -9.01
CA LEU A 30 -37.99 -34.70 -8.73
C LEU A 30 -38.36 -35.29 -7.36
N GLY A 31 -39.16 -34.57 -6.57
CA GLY A 31 -39.99 -35.23 -5.54
C GLY A 31 -40.41 -34.38 -4.35
N ASN A 32 -41.65 -33.86 -4.42
CA ASN A 32 -42.57 -33.43 -3.35
C ASN A 32 -42.09 -32.42 -2.28
N GLY A 33 -42.70 -31.26 -2.07
CA GLY A 33 -44.12 -30.93 -2.20
C GLY A 33 -44.75 -30.77 -0.82
N THR A 34 -44.69 -29.58 -0.23
CA THR A 34 -45.74 -29.02 0.64
C THR A 34 -45.56 -27.50 0.79
N ARG A 35 -46.49 -26.74 0.22
CA ARG A 35 -46.72 -25.32 0.55
C ARG A 35 -47.18 -25.21 2.00
N ARG A 36 -46.58 -24.30 2.77
CA ARG A 36 -47.26 -23.61 3.87
C ARG A 36 -46.98 -22.11 3.76
N VAL A 37 -48.03 -21.40 3.39
CA VAL A 37 -48.18 -19.96 3.56
C VAL A 37 -48.50 -19.73 5.03
N ILE A 38 -47.73 -18.89 5.71
CA ILE A 38 -48.09 -18.36 7.03
C ILE A 38 -48.05 -16.84 6.91
N SER A 39 -49.23 -16.25 7.02
CA SER A 39 -49.50 -14.81 7.06
C SER A 39 -49.02 -14.18 8.37
N PRO A 40 -48.69 -12.88 8.40
CA PRO A 40 -48.27 -12.19 9.62
C PRO A 40 -49.47 -11.83 10.51
N PRO A 41 -49.31 -11.73 11.84
CA PRO A 41 -50.34 -11.19 12.70
C PRO A 41 -50.40 -9.66 12.62
N THR A 42 -51.64 -9.17 12.57
CA THR A 42 -52.10 -7.78 12.54
C THR A 42 -51.99 -7.06 13.88
N LEU A 43 -51.81 -5.74 13.81
CA LEU A 43 -51.89 -4.76 14.91
C LEU A 43 -53.28 -4.67 15.55
N SER A 44 -53.32 -4.33 16.85
CA SER A 44 -54.41 -3.56 17.45
C SER A 44 -53.92 -2.69 18.62
N HIS A 45 -54.09 -1.36 18.46
CA HIS A 45 -54.65 -0.37 19.41
C HIS A 45 -54.00 -0.18 20.82
N LEU A 46 -53.78 1.02 21.40
CA LEU A 46 -54.42 2.35 21.30
C LEU A 46 -53.49 3.46 21.86
N THR A 47 -53.54 4.64 21.22
CA THR A 47 -53.60 6.03 21.77
C THR A 47 -52.40 6.60 22.54
N SER A 48 -51.96 7.85 22.33
CA SER A 48 -52.73 9.07 22.06
C SER A 48 -51.85 10.25 21.56
N ARG A 49 -52.36 11.01 20.56
CA ARG A 49 -52.41 12.50 20.46
C ARG A 49 -51.06 13.30 20.39
N THR A 50 -50.82 14.31 19.53
CA THR A 50 -51.66 15.16 18.64
C THR A 50 -50.76 15.96 17.65
N GLN A 51 -51.22 16.10 16.39
CA GLN A 51 -51.16 17.20 15.36
C GLN A 51 -50.02 18.25 15.37
N PHE A 52 -49.49 18.76 14.24
CA PHE A 52 -50.12 19.41 13.05
C PHE A 52 -49.20 19.23 11.79
N ILE A 53 -49.70 18.84 10.60
CA ILE A 53 -50.15 19.66 9.42
C ILE A 53 -49.05 20.66 8.96
N SER A 54 -48.48 20.60 7.75
CA SER A 54 -49.18 20.75 6.47
C SER A 54 -48.56 20.01 5.26
N THR A 55 -49.48 19.64 4.39
CA THR A 55 -49.41 19.16 3.00
C THR A 55 -48.67 20.08 2.04
N GLU A 56 -48.00 19.52 1.03
CA GLU A 56 -48.42 19.66 -0.37
C GLU A 56 -47.67 18.70 -1.30
N SER A 57 -48.33 18.37 -2.40
CA SER A 57 -48.08 17.28 -3.33
C SER A 57 -48.15 17.82 -4.76
N TYR A 58 -47.40 17.18 -5.67
CA TYR A 58 -47.66 16.94 -7.11
C TYR A 58 -46.53 17.32 -8.11
N THR A 59 -46.01 16.22 -8.70
CA THR A 59 -45.74 15.92 -10.12
C THR A 59 -44.51 16.40 -10.90
N ASN A 60 -43.85 15.36 -11.45
CA ASN A 60 -43.33 15.16 -12.81
C ASN A 60 -42.13 15.96 -13.31
N GLY A 61 -41.00 15.23 -13.39
CA GLY A 61 -40.30 14.99 -14.64
C GLY A 61 -39.34 16.07 -15.15
N SER A 62 -38.04 15.84 -15.01
CA SER A 62 -37.05 15.89 -16.11
C SER A 62 -35.65 15.65 -15.55
N PHE A 63 -34.95 14.70 -16.16
CA PHE A 63 -33.54 14.43 -15.97
C PHE A 63 -32.71 15.66 -16.42
N SER A 64 -31.82 16.15 -15.57
CA SER A 64 -30.69 17.00 -15.96
C SER A 64 -29.65 17.00 -14.84
N VAL A 65 -28.55 16.29 -15.08
CA VAL A 65 -27.36 16.31 -14.22
C VAL A 65 -26.70 17.67 -14.38
N ARG A 66 -26.70 18.47 -13.32
CA ARG A 66 -25.82 19.65 -13.20
C ARG A 66 -25.08 19.58 -11.87
N SER A 67 -23.81 19.20 -11.95
CA SER A 67 -22.81 19.37 -10.93
C SER A 67 -22.72 20.85 -10.52
N ARG A 68 -23.13 21.17 -9.28
CA ARG A 68 -22.83 22.46 -8.65
C ARG A 68 -21.56 22.32 -7.83
N LEU A 69 -20.45 22.83 -8.37
CA LEU A 69 -19.27 23.20 -7.60
C LEU A 69 -19.68 24.32 -6.61
N ARG A 70 -19.71 24.03 -5.32
CA ARG A 70 -19.68 25.05 -4.26
C ARG A 70 -18.23 25.22 -3.84
N PHE A 71 -17.59 26.30 -4.32
CA PHE A 71 -16.33 26.78 -3.76
C PHE A 71 -16.60 27.42 -2.40
N ASN A 72 -16.22 26.74 -1.31
CA ASN A 72 -16.11 27.39 -0.02
C ASN A 72 -14.73 28.06 0.09
N ARG A 73 -14.74 29.39 0.04
CA ARG A 73 -13.68 30.25 0.55
C ARG A 73 -13.56 30.04 2.06
N LEU A 74 -12.48 29.42 2.53
CA LEU A 74 -11.73 29.81 3.74
C LEU A 74 -10.60 28.77 3.92
N GLN A 75 -9.38 29.19 3.60
CA GLN A 75 -8.06 28.73 4.10
C GLN A 75 -6.97 29.03 3.04
N ILE A 76 -6.94 30.28 2.56
CA ILE A 76 -5.74 30.86 1.96
C ILE A 76 -5.16 31.75 3.04
N LEU A 77 -4.35 31.21 3.96
CA LEU A 77 -3.59 32.01 4.92
C LEU A 77 -2.54 31.17 5.69
N PHE A 78 -1.80 30.24 5.07
CA PHE A 78 -0.60 29.69 5.76
C PHE A 78 0.51 29.08 4.87
N VAL A 79 0.79 29.59 3.66
CA VAL A 79 2.09 29.32 2.97
C VAL A 79 2.52 30.54 2.14
N ARG A 80 2.61 31.71 2.77
CA ARG A 80 3.19 32.92 2.15
C ARG A 80 4.13 33.68 3.10
N SER A 81 4.81 32.95 3.99
CA SER A 81 5.65 33.53 5.04
C SER A 81 7.06 32.93 5.12
N ILE A 82 7.67 32.46 4.02
CA ILE A 82 9.12 32.19 3.98
C ILE A 82 9.70 32.49 2.58
N ASN A 83 9.56 33.72 2.09
CA ASN A 83 10.39 34.22 0.96
C ASN A 83 10.43 35.75 0.87
N LYS A 84 10.39 36.44 2.02
CA LYS A 84 10.47 37.91 2.09
C LYS A 84 11.41 38.39 3.21
N LEU A 85 12.49 37.66 3.43
CA LEU A 85 13.48 37.92 4.48
C LEU A 85 14.88 37.51 4.03
N PHE A 86 15.30 37.83 2.80
CA PHE A 86 16.70 37.70 2.40
C PHE A 86 17.06 38.57 1.18
N LEU A 87 16.71 39.85 1.21
CA LEU A 87 17.23 40.84 0.26
C LEU A 87 16.98 42.24 0.84
N GLU A 88 17.80 42.62 1.81
CA GLU A 88 18.16 44.01 2.14
C GLU A 88 18.98 44.02 3.42
N ARG A 89 20.30 43.88 3.28
CA ARG A 89 21.29 44.43 4.21
C ARG A 89 22.65 44.44 3.52
N VAL A 90 23.36 45.55 3.68
CA VAL A 90 24.74 45.86 3.29
C VAL A 90 24.93 46.55 1.92
N ILE A 91 24.78 47.88 1.94
CA ILE A 91 25.64 48.86 1.24
C ILE A 91 26.45 49.51 2.39
N PRO A 92 27.78 49.82 2.33
CA PRO A 92 28.29 50.81 1.38
C PRO A 92 29.81 50.83 1.00
N MET A 93 30.11 51.81 0.13
CA MET A 93 31.38 52.54 -0.08
C MET A 93 32.48 51.92 -0.96
N PHE A 94 32.74 52.51 -2.14
CA PHE A 94 33.92 53.35 -2.42
C PHE A 94 33.74 54.19 -3.72
N LYS A 95 34.18 55.45 -3.65
CA LYS A 95 34.21 56.50 -4.69
C LYS A 95 35.12 56.05 -5.87
N THR A 96 35.04 56.50 -7.14
CA THR A 96 35.24 57.88 -7.63
C THR A 96 35.14 57.92 -9.19
N LYS A 97 34.71 59.07 -9.72
CA LYS A 97 35.02 59.71 -11.03
C LYS A 97 34.35 59.26 -12.35
N LEU A 98 33.58 60.23 -12.85
CA LEU A 98 33.11 60.55 -14.21
C LEU A 98 34.23 60.52 -15.28
N ILE A 99 33.94 60.12 -16.52
CA ILE A 99 34.25 60.86 -17.78
C ILE A 99 33.51 60.21 -18.98
N ILE A 100 33.00 61.08 -19.83
CA ILE A 100 32.18 60.91 -21.03
C ILE A 100 32.97 60.22 -22.16
N GLY A 101 32.30 59.35 -22.91
CA GLY A 101 32.81 58.85 -24.20
C GLY A 101 31.69 58.17 -24.98
N ALA A 102 30.95 58.94 -25.76
CA ALA A 102 30.03 58.39 -26.75
C ALA A 102 30.85 57.69 -27.85
N VAL A 103 30.85 56.36 -27.82
CA VAL A 103 31.19 55.52 -28.97
C VAL A 103 29.94 54.76 -29.35
N THR A 104 29.21 55.28 -30.32
CA THR A 104 28.27 54.50 -31.12
C THR A 104 29.06 53.60 -32.04
N LEU A 105 29.01 52.27 -31.85
CA LEU A 105 28.99 51.33 -32.97
C LEU A 105 28.60 49.93 -32.48
N ALA A 106 27.44 49.49 -32.96
CA ALA A 106 27.02 48.12 -33.20
C ALA A 106 27.99 47.01 -32.74
N ALA A 107 27.78 46.51 -31.52
CA ALA A 107 28.16 45.15 -31.15
C ALA A 107 26.92 44.45 -30.61
N SER A 108 26.13 44.03 -31.59
CA SER A 108 25.40 42.78 -31.64
C SER A 108 24.40 42.48 -30.51
N ALA A 109 23.15 42.37 -30.95
CA ALA A 109 22.11 41.48 -30.44
C ALA A 109 22.58 40.01 -30.18
N ALA A 110 23.86 39.69 -30.35
CA ALA A 110 24.48 38.44 -29.94
C ALA A 110 24.61 38.31 -28.41
N ALA A 111 24.74 39.40 -27.65
CA ALA A 111 24.81 39.30 -26.18
C ALA A 111 23.43 38.96 -25.55
N ILE A 112 22.34 39.43 -26.16
CA ILE A 112 20.98 39.06 -25.75
C ILE A 112 20.57 37.68 -26.31
N THR A 113 21.12 37.28 -27.47
CA THR A 113 20.95 35.91 -27.98
C THR A 113 21.76 34.88 -27.17
N LEU A 114 22.92 35.26 -26.62
CA LEU A 114 23.69 34.39 -25.70
C LEU A 114 23.00 34.18 -24.34
N LEU A 115 22.19 35.15 -23.90
CA LEU A 115 21.41 35.01 -22.66
C LEU A 115 20.09 34.24 -22.86
N LEU A 116 19.68 33.98 -24.11
CA LEU A 116 18.54 33.11 -24.43
C LEU A 116 18.96 31.72 -24.93
N GLN A 117 20.24 31.51 -25.29
CA GLN A 117 20.77 30.18 -25.62
C GLN A 117 21.20 29.38 -24.39
N ASN A 118 21.54 30.03 -23.28
CA ASN A 118 21.85 29.34 -22.02
C ASN A 118 20.62 29.01 -21.15
N ASN A 119 19.42 29.39 -21.60
CA ASN A 119 18.17 28.93 -20.97
C ASN A 119 17.62 27.64 -21.61
N SER A 120 18.44 26.99 -22.46
CA SER A 120 18.36 25.55 -22.63
C SER A 120 18.98 24.83 -21.42
N PHE A 121 18.58 25.21 -20.20
CA PHE A 121 18.45 24.21 -19.16
C PHE A 121 17.24 23.38 -19.59
N SER A 122 17.51 22.50 -20.57
CA SER A 122 16.96 21.17 -20.61
C SER A 122 17.18 20.62 -19.22
N ARG A 123 16.26 20.96 -18.31
CA ARG A 123 15.84 20.05 -17.28
C ARG A 123 15.43 18.85 -18.11
N SER A 124 16.33 17.88 -18.20
CA SER A 124 15.93 16.50 -18.34
C SER A 124 14.96 16.30 -17.19
N VAL A 125 13.69 16.61 -17.45
CA VAL A 125 12.59 15.85 -16.91
C VAL A 125 12.94 14.46 -17.41
N SER A 126 13.67 13.72 -16.56
CA SER A 126 13.77 12.28 -16.71
C SER A 126 12.35 11.86 -17.02
N SER A 127 12.14 11.33 -18.22
CA SER A 127 10.92 10.68 -18.61
C SER A 127 10.44 9.92 -17.38
N VAL A 128 9.28 10.31 -16.86
CA VAL A 128 8.69 9.66 -15.70
C VAL A 128 8.38 8.24 -16.17
N GLU A 129 9.32 7.32 -15.93
CA GLU A 129 9.09 5.89 -16.14
C GLU A 129 8.22 5.44 -14.99
N CYS A 130 6.95 5.59 -15.29
CA CYS A 130 5.77 5.33 -14.50
C CYS A 130 5.06 4.11 -15.07
N PRO A 131 4.37 3.29 -14.27
CA PRO A 131 4.69 2.78 -12.95
C PRO A 131 5.40 1.41 -13.02
N ALA A 132 5.77 0.83 -11.87
CA ALA A 132 6.05 -0.60 -11.78
C ALA A 132 4.88 -1.40 -12.40
N GLU A 133 5.16 -2.56 -12.99
CA GLU A 133 4.18 -3.32 -13.78
C GLU A 133 2.87 -3.56 -12.99
N GLY A 134 1.83 -2.78 -13.32
CA GLY A 134 0.48 -2.92 -12.74
C GLY A 134 -0.01 -1.78 -11.84
N ASP A 135 0.83 -0.84 -11.38
CA ASP A 135 0.31 0.26 -10.55
C ASP A 135 -0.42 1.30 -11.40
N ARG A 136 -1.29 2.09 -10.77
CA ARG A 136 -1.94 3.22 -11.43
C ARG A 136 -1.17 4.53 -11.26
N PHE A 137 -0.49 4.66 -10.13
CA PHE A 137 0.30 5.83 -9.76
C PHE A 137 1.71 5.40 -9.44
N CYS A 138 2.64 6.29 -9.64
CA CYS A 138 4.05 6.02 -9.43
C CYS A 138 4.48 6.40 -8.03
N THR A 139 3.79 7.37 -7.43
CA THR A 139 4.08 7.87 -6.09
C THR A 139 2.80 8.03 -5.30
N PHE A 140 2.92 8.04 -3.97
CA PHE A 140 1.84 8.45 -3.07
C PHE A 140 1.44 9.91 -3.34
N THR A 141 2.40 10.77 -3.69
CA THR A 141 2.12 12.15 -4.07
C THR A 141 1.07 12.22 -5.20
N GLU A 142 1.28 11.49 -6.30
CA GLU A 142 0.32 11.42 -7.42
C GLU A 142 -1.03 10.81 -7.01
N LEU A 143 -1.02 9.73 -6.21
CA LEU A 143 -2.23 9.10 -5.69
C LEU A 143 -3.07 10.10 -4.89
N SER A 144 -2.42 10.91 -4.03
CA SER A 144 -3.06 11.87 -3.13
C SER A 144 -3.68 13.08 -3.85
N GLU A 145 -3.33 13.31 -5.12
CA GLU A 145 -3.99 14.32 -5.97
C GLU A 145 -5.35 13.85 -6.50
N VAL A 146 -5.60 12.53 -6.50
CA VAL A 146 -6.79 11.89 -7.07
C VAL A 146 -7.72 11.29 -6.02
N TYR A 147 -7.17 10.74 -4.95
CA TYR A 147 -7.90 10.04 -3.88
C TYR A 147 -7.76 10.75 -2.54
N GLU A 148 -8.85 10.83 -1.77
CA GLU A 148 -8.92 11.62 -0.54
C GLU A 148 -8.72 10.76 0.72
N GLU A 149 -7.92 11.26 1.67
CA GLU A 149 -7.79 10.66 3.01
C GLU A 149 -9.13 10.68 3.75
N GLY A 150 -9.43 9.62 4.49
CA GLY A 150 -10.67 9.44 5.24
C GLY A 150 -11.78 8.80 4.41
N GLU A 151 -11.85 9.11 3.12
CA GLU A 151 -12.86 8.57 2.19
C GLU A 151 -12.32 7.33 1.44
N ASP A 152 -11.24 7.50 0.68
CA ASP A 152 -10.72 6.47 -0.24
C ASP A 152 -9.59 5.65 0.37
N TRP A 153 -8.80 6.27 1.25
CA TRP A 153 -7.72 5.65 1.99
C TRP A 153 -7.60 6.28 3.38
N GLU A 154 -6.88 5.64 4.29
CA GLU A 154 -6.49 6.23 5.57
C GLU A 154 -5.13 5.72 6.01
N ILE A 155 -4.41 6.54 6.77
CA ILE A 155 -3.18 6.11 7.45
C ILE A 155 -3.52 5.80 8.90
N THR A 156 -3.01 4.68 9.41
CA THR A 156 -2.99 4.39 10.84
C THR A 156 -1.56 4.16 11.27
N LYS A 157 -1.13 4.85 12.31
CA LYS A 157 0.22 4.71 12.86
C LYS A 157 0.23 4.80 14.38
N ARG A 158 1.24 4.17 14.99
CA ARG A 158 1.54 4.22 16.42
C ARG A 158 3.05 4.31 16.56
N GLU A 159 3.52 5.28 17.34
CA GLU A 159 4.93 5.34 17.74
C GLU A 159 5.08 4.63 19.09
N SER A 160 6.08 3.76 19.19
CA SER A 160 6.46 3.14 20.46
C SER A 160 7.59 3.91 21.14
N SER A 161 7.73 3.73 22.45
CA SER A 161 8.91 4.16 23.19
C SER A 161 10.19 3.48 22.68
N ASP A 162 10.09 2.27 22.13
CA ASP A 162 11.16 1.61 21.38
C ASP A 162 11.01 1.90 19.87
N SER A 163 11.30 3.14 19.47
CA SER A 163 11.23 3.60 18.09
C SER A 163 12.24 2.93 17.14
N ARG A 164 13.10 2.02 17.65
CA ARG A 164 14.07 1.28 16.83
C ARG A 164 13.43 0.22 15.96
N VAL A 165 12.21 -0.25 16.29
CA VAL A 165 11.51 -1.29 15.55
C VAL A 165 10.24 -0.73 14.90
N LEU A 166 10.13 -0.89 13.59
CA LEU A 166 8.95 -0.59 12.81
C LEU A 166 8.37 -1.86 12.20
N VAL A 167 7.06 -2.06 12.34
CA VAL A 167 6.30 -3.06 11.60
C VAL A 167 5.28 -2.31 10.74
N SER A 168 5.30 -2.55 9.42
CA SER A 168 4.44 -1.84 8.50
C SER A 168 3.63 -2.74 7.58
N ALA A 169 2.53 -2.19 7.07
CA ALA A 169 1.82 -2.70 5.90
C ALA A 169 1.45 -1.51 4.99
N ILE A 170 2.30 -1.21 4.01
CA ILE A 170 2.06 -0.12 3.04
C ILE A 170 0.92 -0.43 2.08
N HIS A 171 0.50 -1.70 1.99
CA HIS A 171 -0.63 -2.17 1.18
C HIS A 171 -1.76 -2.70 2.08
N GLY A 172 -2.13 -1.92 3.08
CA GLY A 172 -3.13 -2.25 4.07
C GLY A 172 -4.58 -2.18 3.60
N GLY A 173 -5.49 -2.49 4.52
CA GLY A 173 -6.93 -2.33 4.34
C GLY A 173 -7.47 -3.27 3.26
N GLY A 174 -7.99 -2.70 2.18
CA GLY A 174 -8.52 -3.42 1.03
C GLY A 174 -7.50 -3.76 -0.06
N ILE A 175 -6.29 -3.18 -0.03
CA ILE A 175 -5.26 -3.35 -1.07
C ILE A 175 -4.77 -4.79 -1.04
N GLU A 176 -4.11 -5.19 0.04
CA GLU A 176 -3.75 -6.56 0.35
C GLU A 176 -4.40 -6.96 1.67
N GLN A 177 -5.65 -7.43 1.59
CA GLN A 177 -6.46 -7.80 2.76
C GLN A 177 -5.65 -8.57 3.82
N VAL A 178 -5.88 -8.27 5.11
CA VAL A 178 -5.23 -8.87 6.31
C VAL A 178 -3.90 -8.24 6.72
N THR A 179 -3.12 -7.62 5.82
CA THR A 179 -1.77 -7.12 6.15
C THR A 179 -1.79 -6.09 7.29
N SER A 180 -2.77 -5.17 7.32
CA SER A 180 -2.92 -4.20 8.42
C SER A 180 -3.14 -4.86 9.78
N GLN A 181 -4.01 -5.88 9.86
CA GLN A 181 -4.27 -6.59 11.11
C GLN A 181 -3.01 -7.33 11.58
N LEU A 182 -2.30 -7.97 10.65
CA LEU A 182 -1.10 -8.73 10.98
C LEU A 182 0.02 -7.80 11.44
N ALA A 183 0.25 -6.68 10.75
CA ALA A 183 1.27 -5.71 11.12
C ALA A 183 0.98 -5.04 12.48
N ASP A 184 -0.28 -4.73 12.78
CA ASP A 184 -0.67 -4.14 14.08
C ASP A 184 -0.44 -5.12 15.23
N VAL A 185 -0.83 -6.39 15.08
CA VAL A 185 -0.66 -7.42 16.11
C VAL A 185 0.81 -7.80 16.29
N VAL A 186 1.59 -7.91 15.22
CA VAL A 186 3.04 -8.13 15.33
C VAL A 186 3.71 -6.95 16.05
N ALA A 187 3.33 -5.71 15.73
CA ALA A 187 3.85 -4.54 16.43
C ALA A 187 3.50 -4.56 17.92
N GLY A 188 2.23 -4.86 18.25
CA GLY A 188 1.70 -4.76 19.61
C GLY A 188 1.93 -3.35 20.18
N GLU A 189 1.90 -3.23 21.51
CA GLU A 189 2.22 -1.95 22.18
C GLU A 189 3.73 -1.67 22.22
N GLU A 190 4.56 -2.64 21.86
CA GLU A 190 6.01 -2.62 22.04
C GLU A 190 6.75 -1.96 20.88
N TYR A 191 6.24 -2.04 19.65
CA TYR A 191 6.92 -1.56 18.45
C TYR A 191 6.11 -0.50 17.72
N SER A 192 6.81 0.35 16.97
CA SER A 192 6.14 1.31 16.09
C SER A 192 5.41 0.56 14.98
N PHE A 193 4.24 1.07 14.63
CA PHE A 193 3.33 0.50 13.64
C PHE A 193 2.95 1.53 12.59
N TYR A 194 2.90 1.11 11.34
CA TYR A 194 2.39 1.92 10.23
C TYR A 194 1.52 1.08 9.28
N THR A 195 0.40 1.62 8.81
CA THR A 195 -0.30 1.06 7.66
C THR A 195 -0.98 2.14 6.83
N PHE A 196 -0.87 2.00 5.51
CA PHE A 196 -1.67 2.73 4.53
C PHE A 196 -2.81 1.84 4.08
N LYS A 197 -4.06 2.23 4.32
CA LYS A 197 -5.23 1.37 4.15
C LYS A 197 -6.11 1.86 3.02
N GLY A 198 -6.29 1.03 2.00
CA GLY A 198 -7.36 1.28 1.01
C GLY A 198 -8.75 1.02 1.58
N LYS A 199 -9.69 1.94 1.33
CA LYS A 199 -11.07 1.93 1.84
C LYS A 199 -12.14 1.85 0.75
N LEU A 200 -11.74 1.77 -0.53
CA LEU A 200 -12.68 1.66 -1.64
C LEU A 200 -13.57 0.43 -1.47
N THR A 201 -14.82 0.52 -1.92
CA THR A 201 -15.77 -0.60 -1.90
C THR A 201 -15.32 -1.76 -2.80
N SER A 202 -14.54 -1.46 -3.84
CA SER A 202 -13.90 -2.44 -4.74
C SER A 202 -12.69 -1.83 -5.43
N GLY A 203 -11.82 -2.67 -6.00
CA GLY A 203 -10.69 -2.21 -6.82
C GLY A 203 -9.55 -1.52 -6.06
N ASN A 204 -9.40 -1.76 -4.74
CA ASN A 204 -8.33 -1.15 -3.93
C ASN A 204 -6.93 -1.40 -4.50
N PHE A 205 -6.59 -2.66 -4.82
CA PHE A 205 -5.28 -2.99 -5.39
C PHE A 205 -4.99 -2.18 -6.67
N ASN A 206 -5.87 -2.28 -7.66
CA ASN A 206 -5.70 -1.63 -8.97
C ASN A 206 -5.66 -0.09 -8.91
N ASN A 207 -6.15 0.53 -7.83
CA ASN A 207 -6.27 1.99 -7.74
C ASN A 207 -5.35 2.62 -6.71
N LEU A 208 -4.95 1.88 -5.68
CA LEU A 208 -4.24 2.43 -4.52
C LEU A 208 -2.91 1.71 -4.23
N HIS A 209 -2.59 0.63 -4.93
CA HIS A 209 -1.28 0.00 -4.82
C HIS A 209 -0.22 0.89 -5.49
N ILE A 210 0.89 1.08 -4.77
CA ILE A 210 2.13 1.71 -5.24
C ILE A 210 3.27 0.80 -4.79
N SER A 211 4.11 0.35 -5.72
CA SER A 211 5.26 -0.51 -5.43
C SER A 211 6.13 0.04 -4.31
N SER A 212 6.66 -0.85 -3.46
CA SER A 212 7.48 -0.51 -2.30
C SER A 212 8.71 0.34 -2.62
N VAL A 213 9.22 0.26 -3.85
CA VAL A 213 10.36 1.07 -4.34
C VAL A 213 9.99 2.54 -4.58
N ASN A 214 8.71 2.81 -4.85
CA ASN A 214 8.22 4.16 -5.15
C ASN A 214 7.23 4.69 -4.10
N PHE A 215 6.98 3.95 -3.03
CA PHE A 215 6.09 4.37 -1.95
C PHE A 215 6.73 5.50 -1.14
N ASP A 216 6.35 6.75 -1.44
CA ASP A 216 6.97 7.97 -0.92
C ASP A 216 6.09 8.74 0.09
N GLU A 217 5.15 8.05 0.76
CA GLU A 217 4.30 8.69 1.77
C GLU A 217 5.17 9.26 2.92
N PRO A 218 5.08 10.57 3.22
CA PRO A 218 6.03 11.24 4.13
C PRO A 218 6.13 10.63 5.54
N GLN A 219 5.01 10.19 6.12
CA GLN A 219 4.99 9.62 7.46
C GLN A 219 5.64 8.23 7.49
N ALA A 220 5.36 7.38 6.50
CA ALA A 220 6.02 6.08 6.33
C ALA A 220 7.54 6.24 6.20
N LEU A 221 7.99 7.15 5.32
CA LEU A 221 9.41 7.43 5.12
C LEU A 221 10.09 7.94 6.39
N THR A 222 9.41 8.81 7.15
CA THR A 222 9.93 9.30 8.43
C THR A 222 10.14 8.16 9.41
N MET A 223 9.11 7.34 9.61
CA MET A 223 9.16 6.20 10.54
C MET A 223 10.20 5.17 10.11
N ALA A 224 10.32 4.87 8.82
CA ALA A 224 11.32 3.95 8.29
C ALA A 224 12.74 4.46 8.57
N LYS A 225 13.03 5.74 8.27
CA LYS A 225 14.34 6.38 8.50
C LYS A 225 14.73 6.50 9.96
N GLU A 226 13.76 6.49 10.86
CA GLU A 226 14.01 6.51 12.30
C GLU A 226 14.25 5.10 12.87
N ALA A 227 13.73 4.06 12.23
CA ALA A 227 13.88 2.68 12.65
C ALA A 227 15.28 2.12 12.31
N SER A 228 15.75 1.18 13.14
CA SER A 228 16.93 0.35 12.86
C SER A 228 16.55 -1.06 12.40
N ILE A 229 15.33 -1.49 12.73
CA ILE A 229 14.74 -2.77 12.36
C ILE A 229 13.38 -2.47 11.73
N HIS A 230 13.14 -2.97 10.52
CA HIS A 230 11.88 -2.78 9.82
C HIS A 230 11.41 -4.09 9.20
N ILE A 231 10.19 -4.49 9.54
CA ILE A 231 9.46 -5.57 8.87
C ILE A 231 8.29 -4.97 8.09
N SER A 232 8.23 -5.22 6.78
CA SER A 232 7.06 -4.86 5.97
C SER A 232 6.27 -6.10 5.58
N ILE A 233 4.96 -6.07 5.81
CA ILE A 233 4.03 -7.16 5.55
C ILE A 233 3.18 -6.84 4.32
N HIS A 234 3.27 -7.75 3.35
CA HIS A 234 2.62 -7.71 2.06
C HIS A 234 1.81 -8.98 1.80
N GLY A 235 1.01 -8.96 0.75
CA GLY A 235 0.09 -10.02 0.39
C GLY A 235 0.18 -10.43 -1.07
N ALA A 236 1.04 -11.39 -1.39
CA ALA A 236 1.09 -12.04 -2.70
C ALA A 236 -0.20 -12.81 -3.10
N GLU A 237 -0.33 -13.05 -4.40
CA GLU A 237 -1.27 -14.02 -4.95
C GLU A 237 -0.84 -15.47 -4.60
N GLY A 238 -1.77 -16.42 -4.69
CA GLY A 238 -1.47 -17.85 -4.57
C GLY A 238 -2.47 -18.66 -3.77
N GLU A 239 -2.70 -19.90 -4.22
CA GLU A 239 -3.68 -20.85 -3.69
C GLU A 239 -3.10 -21.83 -2.65
N LYS A 240 -1.79 -21.81 -2.42
CA LYS A 240 -1.13 -22.62 -1.39
C LYS A 240 -0.71 -21.74 -0.22
N LYS A 241 -0.97 -22.18 1.02
CA LYS A 241 -0.51 -21.52 2.24
C LYS A 241 1.02 -21.46 2.25
N LYS A 242 1.56 -20.26 2.09
CA LYS A 242 3.00 -20.00 1.99
C LYS A 242 3.30 -18.55 2.35
N THR A 243 4.42 -18.36 3.03
CA THR A 243 5.09 -17.06 3.22
C THR A 243 6.38 -17.04 2.40
N LEU A 244 6.56 -15.98 1.63
CA LEU A 244 7.79 -15.68 0.93
C LEU A 244 8.56 -14.62 1.73
N VAL A 245 9.83 -14.87 2.03
CA VAL A 245 10.65 -14.02 2.90
C VAL A 245 11.81 -13.44 2.10
N GLY A 246 11.95 -12.12 2.17
CA GLY A 246 12.98 -11.34 1.48
C GLY A 246 13.47 -10.16 2.33
N GLY A 247 14.20 -9.23 1.72
CA GLY A 247 14.80 -8.05 2.33
C GLY A 247 16.31 -8.18 2.54
N LEU A 248 16.96 -7.08 2.89
CA LEU A 248 18.41 -7.01 3.05
C LEU A 248 18.91 -7.42 4.45
N ASN A 249 18.02 -7.61 5.43
CA ASN A 249 18.40 -8.09 6.76
C ASN A 249 18.40 -9.62 6.83
N GLU A 250 19.47 -10.25 6.35
CA GLU A 250 19.61 -11.71 6.26
C GLU A 250 19.45 -12.42 7.62
N ASN A 251 20.02 -11.86 8.68
CA ASN A 251 19.94 -12.44 10.03
C ASN A 251 18.50 -12.49 10.54
N LEU A 252 17.74 -11.39 10.42
CA LEU A 252 16.34 -11.36 10.84
C LEU A 252 15.45 -12.20 9.91
N ARG A 253 15.74 -12.26 8.60
CA ARG A 253 15.07 -13.17 7.66
C ARG A 253 15.19 -14.63 8.09
N SER A 254 16.40 -15.07 8.45
CA SER A 254 16.66 -16.45 8.91
C SER A 254 15.84 -16.75 10.15
N LEU A 255 15.91 -15.87 11.17
CA LEU A 255 15.17 -16.06 12.41
C LEU A 255 13.66 -16.11 12.19
N ILE A 256 13.09 -15.19 11.39
CA ILE A 256 11.65 -15.21 11.09
C ILE A 256 11.28 -16.51 10.38
N SER A 257 12.09 -16.97 9.43
CA SER A 257 11.84 -18.21 8.70
C SER A 257 11.86 -19.42 9.64
N GLU A 258 12.87 -19.53 10.50
CA GLU A 258 13.02 -20.62 11.48
C GLU A 258 11.85 -20.67 12.47
N HIS A 259 11.46 -19.52 13.04
CA HIS A 259 10.35 -19.45 14.00
C HIS A 259 8.99 -19.77 13.35
N LEU A 260 8.77 -19.30 12.12
CA LEU A 260 7.56 -19.63 11.36
C LEU A 260 7.51 -21.13 10.99
N GLU A 261 8.62 -21.70 10.51
CA GLU A 261 8.70 -23.13 10.18
C GLU A 261 8.54 -24.02 11.41
N ALA A 262 9.13 -23.64 12.54
CA ALA A 262 8.94 -24.32 13.83
C ALA A 262 7.47 -24.29 14.30
N SER A 263 6.74 -23.24 13.92
CA SER A 263 5.30 -23.09 14.18
C SER A 263 4.42 -23.75 13.09
N GLY A 264 5.02 -24.53 12.18
CA GLY A 264 4.29 -25.30 11.17
C GLY A 264 3.90 -24.53 9.90
N PHE A 265 4.39 -23.29 9.72
CA PHE A 265 4.15 -22.53 8.51
C PHE A 265 5.14 -22.88 7.41
N TYR A 266 4.68 -22.88 6.16
CA TYR A 266 5.54 -23.13 5.01
C TYR A 266 6.19 -21.83 4.54
N VAL A 267 7.52 -21.76 4.69
CA VAL A 267 8.32 -20.59 4.33
C VAL A 267 9.19 -20.89 3.12
N LYS A 268 9.37 -19.89 2.26
CA LYS A 268 10.34 -19.92 1.16
C LYS A 268 11.01 -18.58 1.02
N GLU A 269 12.20 -18.60 0.42
CA GLU A 269 12.80 -17.39 -0.12
C GLU A 269 11.89 -16.80 -1.20
N ALA A 270 11.77 -15.48 -1.17
CA ALA A 270 11.01 -14.76 -2.16
C ALA A 270 11.73 -14.78 -3.53
N PRO A 271 10.98 -14.92 -4.65
CA PRO A 271 11.54 -14.77 -5.99
C PRO A 271 11.94 -13.30 -6.25
N GLU A 272 12.82 -13.07 -7.22
CA GLU A 272 13.40 -11.75 -7.56
C GLU A 272 12.38 -10.59 -7.59
N HIS A 273 11.22 -10.77 -8.23
CA HIS A 273 10.19 -9.73 -8.31
C HIS A 273 9.47 -9.41 -6.98
N LEU A 274 9.72 -10.16 -5.90
CA LEU A 274 9.10 -10.04 -4.58
C LEU A 274 10.13 -10.09 -3.44
N ASP A 275 11.43 -10.12 -3.74
CA ASP A 275 12.46 -10.34 -2.73
C ASP A 275 12.73 -9.10 -1.87
N GLY A 276 12.28 -7.92 -2.28
CA GLY A 276 12.40 -6.69 -1.52
C GLY A 276 13.84 -6.28 -1.22
N ASP A 277 14.81 -6.72 -2.03
CA ASP A 277 16.23 -6.43 -1.82
C ASP A 277 16.66 -5.06 -2.38
N HIS A 278 15.80 -4.41 -3.16
CA HIS A 278 16.11 -3.13 -3.78
C HIS A 278 16.40 -2.06 -2.69
N PRO A 279 17.51 -1.29 -2.77
CA PRO A 279 17.88 -0.33 -1.73
C PRO A 279 16.88 0.80 -1.49
N LYS A 280 16.07 1.14 -2.50
CA LYS A 280 14.97 2.13 -2.38
C LYS A 280 13.63 1.50 -1.98
N ASN A 281 13.55 0.18 -1.81
CA ASN A 281 12.36 -0.40 -1.19
C ASN A 281 12.23 0.22 0.21
N ILE A 282 11.06 0.78 0.54
CA ILE A 282 10.84 1.45 1.82
C ILE A 282 11.22 0.60 3.03
N VAL A 283 11.15 -0.73 2.94
CA VAL A 283 11.58 -1.64 4.02
C VAL A 283 13.07 -1.53 4.33
N ASN A 284 13.88 -1.09 3.36
CA ASN A 284 15.33 -0.92 3.47
C ASN A 284 15.74 0.54 3.72
N GLU A 285 14.82 1.51 3.77
CA GLU A 285 15.14 2.92 4.07
C GLU A 285 15.37 3.18 5.57
N THR A 286 15.84 2.17 6.30
CA THR A 286 16.16 2.22 7.72
C THR A 286 17.53 2.83 7.99
N LYS A 287 17.85 3.11 9.26
CA LYS A 287 19.19 3.53 9.69
C LYS A 287 20.29 2.53 9.33
N THR A 288 19.94 1.25 9.22
CA THR A 288 20.87 0.16 8.90
C THR A 288 20.88 -0.17 7.40
N GLY A 289 19.95 0.39 6.61
CA GLY A 289 19.81 0.07 5.18
C GLY A 289 19.26 -1.34 4.92
N GLN A 290 18.73 -2.01 5.95
CA GLN A 290 18.42 -3.44 5.91
C GLN A 290 17.11 -3.75 6.63
N GLY A 291 16.08 -4.16 5.87
CA GLY A 291 14.80 -4.61 6.41
C GLY A 291 14.44 -6.04 5.99
N VAL A 292 13.24 -6.47 6.41
CA VAL A 292 12.66 -7.78 6.05
C VAL A 292 11.29 -7.60 5.42
N GLN A 293 11.10 -8.19 4.24
CA GLN A 293 9.82 -8.22 3.54
C GLN A 293 9.17 -9.59 3.72
N LEU A 294 7.90 -9.60 4.12
CA LEU A 294 7.08 -10.80 4.23
C LEU A 294 5.93 -10.74 3.23
N GLU A 295 5.89 -11.70 2.33
CA GLU A 295 4.91 -11.80 1.24
C GLU A 295 3.99 -13.00 1.47
N LEU A 296 2.76 -12.74 1.91
CA LEU A 296 1.82 -13.79 2.29
C LEU A 296 0.82 -14.07 1.18
N THR A 297 0.90 -15.29 0.64
CA THR A 297 -0.09 -15.78 -0.33
C THR A 297 -1.53 -15.58 0.16
N ARG A 298 -2.45 -15.34 -0.78
CA ARG A 298 -3.88 -15.20 -0.45
C ARG A 298 -4.43 -16.39 0.34
N ALA A 299 -4.00 -17.61 0.04
CA ALA A 299 -4.37 -18.80 0.82
C ALA A 299 -3.86 -18.76 2.27
N GLN A 300 -2.63 -18.28 2.51
CA GLN A 300 -2.12 -18.08 3.88
C GLN A 300 -2.95 -17.03 4.63
N ARG A 301 -3.21 -15.88 4.00
CA ARG A 301 -4.01 -14.80 4.60
C ARG A 301 -5.45 -15.22 4.92
N LYS A 302 -6.07 -16.04 4.07
CA LYS A 302 -7.38 -16.64 4.35
C LYS A 302 -7.32 -17.60 5.53
N ALA A 303 -6.26 -18.39 5.67
CA ALA A 303 -6.14 -19.39 6.74
C ALA A 303 -6.18 -18.76 8.15
N PHE A 304 -5.91 -17.46 8.26
CA PHE A 304 -5.96 -16.72 9.50
C PHE A 304 -7.37 -16.36 9.98
N PHE A 305 -8.39 -16.52 9.15
CA PHE A 305 -9.77 -16.17 9.50
C PHE A 305 -10.72 -17.33 9.31
N GLU A 306 -11.72 -17.43 10.18
CA GLU A 306 -12.73 -18.49 10.14
C GLU A 306 -13.35 -18.62 8.75
N ASN A 307 -13.43 -19.86 8.26
CA ASN A 307 -13.95 -20.20 6.93
C ASN A 307 -13.24 -19.47 5.76
N GLY A 308 -12.03 -18.94 5.97
CA GLY A 308 -11.31 -18.16 4.96
C GLY A 308 -11.94 -16.80 4.63
N LYS A 309 -12.81 -16.28 5.50
CA LYS A 309 -13.54 -15.02 5.26
C LYS A 309 -12.67 -13.82 5.62
N ILE A 310 -12.12 -13.18 4.59
CA ILE A 310 -11.27 -11.99 4.73
C ILE A 310 -11.96 -10.71 4.20
N SER A 311 -13.29 -10.70 4.12
CA SER A 311 -14.07 -9.48 3.82
C SER A 311 -13.81 -8.40 4.89
N TYR A 312 -14.15 -7.14 4.60
CA TYR A 312 -13.85 -6.03 5.52
C TYR A 312 -14.48 -6.23 6.90
N SER A 313 -15.76 -6.56 6.96
CA SER A 313 -16.44 -6.84 8.23
C SER A 313 -15.84 -8.05 8.95
N SER A 314 -15.57 -9.14 8.22
CA SER A 314 -15.06 -10.38 8.82
C SER A 314 -13.67 -10.22 9.41
N ARG A 315 -12.75 -9.53 8.71
CA ARG A 315 -11.35 -9.40 9.16
C ARG A 315 -11.14 -8.35 10.25
N ASN A 316 -12.12 -7.47 10.48
CA ASN A 316 -12.09 -6.47 11.55
C ASN A 316 -12.79 -6.96 12.83
N ASP A 317 -13.42 -8.13 12.80
CA ASP A 317 -13.95 -8.79 14.00
C ASP A 317 -12.90 -9.81 14.49
N VAL A 318 -12.28 -9.48 15.61
CA VAL A 318 -11.20 -10.26 16.23
C VAL A 318 -11.64 -11.68 16.60
N SER A 319 -12.94 -11.91 16.82
CA SER A 319 -13.45 -13.25 17.12
C SER A 319 -13.35 -14.21 15.93
N ASN A 320 -13.21 -13.68 14.71
CA ASN A 320 -12.99 -14.50 13.51
C ASN A 320 -11.51 -14.89 13.31
N GLN A 321 -10.57 -14.42 14.13
CA GLN A 321 -9.17 -14.79 14.02
C GLN A 321 -8.96 -16.23 14.50
N THR A 322 -8.32 -17.03 13.66
CA THR A 322 -7.99 -18.44 13.97
C THR A 322 -6.75 -18.54 14.87
N GLU A 323 -6.51 -19.72 15.42
CA GLU A 323 -5.27 -20.00 16.16
C GLU A 323 -4.03 -19.81 15.29
N ALA A 324 -4.09 -20.17 14.01
CA ALA A 324 -3.01 -19.95 13.06
C ALA A 324 -2.63 -18.47 12.91
N PHE A 325 -3.56 -17.52 13.11
CA PHE A 325 -3.21 -16.10 13.11
C PHE A 325 -2.35 -15.75 14.32
N LYS A 326 -2.72 -16.24 15.51
CA LYS A 326 -1.98 -16.00 16.75
C LYS A 326 -0.59 -16.62 16.68
N GLU A 327 -0.51 -17.91 16.37
CA GLU A 327 0.76 -18.65 16.23
C GLU A 327 1.71 -17.95 15.24
N TYR A 328 1.17 -17.46 14.11
CA TYR A 328 1.98 -16.74 13.12
C TYR A 328 2.53 -15.42 13.67
N THR A 329 1.71 -14.63 14.36
CA THR A 329 2.15 -13.36 14.95
C THR A 329 3.14 -13.58 16.10
N GLU A 330 2.92 -14.60 16.92
CA GLU A 330 3.81 -14.97 18.03
C GLU A 330 5.18 -15.43 17.51
N ALA A 331 5.22 -16.22 16.44
CA ALA A 331 6.46 -16.65 15.79
C ALA A 331 7.30 -15.45 15.30
N ILE A 332 6.68 -14.47 14.65
CA ILE A 332 7.40 -13.26 14.20
C ILE A 332 7.89 -12.45 15.41
N ARG A 333 7.06 -12.31 16.45
CA ARG A 333 7.43 -11.59 17.67
C ARG A 333 8.56 -12.28 18.44
N ALA A 334 8.59 -13.61 18.45
CA ALA A 334 9.67 -14.40 19.03
C ALA A 334 10.99 -14.21 18.26
N ALA A 335 10.96 -14.25 16.92
CA ALA A 335 12.11 -13.95 16.07
C ALA A 335 12.64 -12.52 16.29
N LEU A 336 11.76 -11.53 16.38
CA LEU A 336 12.12 -10.14 16.70
C LEU A 336 12.80 -10.04 18.07
N LYS A 337 12.24 -10.69 19.09
CA LYS A 337 12.80 -10.69 20.44
C LYS A 337 14.22 -11.29 20.44
N GLU A 338 14.40 -12.45 19.83
CA GLU A 338 15.69 -13.11 19.72
C GLU A 338 16.71 -12.26 18.94
N TYR A 339 16.28 -11.64 17.83
CA TYR A 339 17.14 -10.74 17.05
C TYR A 339 17.61 -9.55 17.89
N LYS A 340 16.72 -8.93 18.66
CA LYS A 340 17.06 -7.81 19.55
C LYS A 340 18.04 -8.25 20.64
N GLU A 341 17.80 -9.38 21.30
CA GLU A 341 18.71 -9.91 22.34
C GLU A 341 20.12 -10.20 21.82
N LYS A 342 20.26 -10.53 20.53
CA LYS A 342 21.55 -10.79 19.88
C LYS A 342 22.27 -9.53 19.37
N ASN A 343 21.55 -8.43 19.11
CA ASN A 343 22.08 -7.30 18.32
C ASN A 343 21.87 -5.91 18.92
N LEU A 344 21.10 -5.76 20.01
CA LEU A 344 20.77 -4.47 20.65
C LEU A 344 21.07 -4.46 22.14
#